data_AF-A0A099XL10-F1
#
_entry.id   AF-A0A099XL10-F1
#
_cell.length_a   1.000
_cell.length_b   1.000
_cell.length_c   1.000
_cell.angle_alpha   90.00
_cell.angle_beta   90.00
_cell.angle_gamma   90.00
#
_symmetry.space_group_name_H-M   'P 1'
#
loop_
_entity.id
_entity.type
_entity.pdbx_description
1 polymer ?
#
loop_
_entity_poly.entity_id
_entity_poly.type
_entity_poly.pdbx_seq_one_letter_code
_entity_poly.pdbx_strand_id
1 'polypeptide(L)'
;MSFLDKIKQPLFWSNFVKVALPFFIIVTIISLLMASFSDIFSGDFNKVSETNFANGKWKNFFGFKVVFSVFYGLYVTNKKMK
;
A
#
# COMPACT_ATOMS: atom_id res chain seq x y z
N MET A 1 -1.51 22.38 15.91
CA MET A 1 -0.88 22.89 14.67
C MET A 1 -1.78 22.64 13.46
N SER A 2 -1.74 23.50 12.44
CA SER A 2 -2.44 23.22 11.19
C SER A 2 -1.76 22.06 10.43
N PHE A 3 -2.44 21.45 9.46
CA PHE A 3 -1.84 20.41 8.63
C PHE A 3 -0.57 20.89 7.90
N LEU A 4 -0.60 22.14 7.41
CA LEU A 4 0.53 22.75 6.70
C LEU A 4 1.74 22.99 7.60
N ASP A 5 1.54 23.17 8.91
CA ASP A 5 2.64 23.27 9.86
C ASP A 5 3.24 21.89 10.16
N LYS A 6 2.38 20.86 10.28
CA LYS A 6 2.79 19.49 10.57
C LYS A 6 3.59 18.87 9.43
N ILE A 7 3.15 19.03 8.18
CA ILE A 7 3.78 18.40 7.01
C ILE A 7 5.22 18.89 6.74
N LYS A 8 5.56 20.09 7.23
CA LYS A 8 6.92 20.65 7.16
C LYS A 8 7.90 19.97 8.11
N GLN A 9 7.41 19.27 9.14
CA GLN A 9 8.26 18.64 10.14
C GLN A 9 8.83 17.31 9.60
N PRO A 10 10.15 17.06 9.71
CA PRO A 10 10.73 15.77 9.32
C PRO A 10 10.09 14.57 10.06
N LEU A 11 9.68 14.78 11.31
CA LEU A 11 8.99 13.77 12.12
C LEU A 11 7.66 13.31 11.49
N PHE A 12 6.97 14.21 10.77
CA PHE A 12 5.75 13.88 10.05
C PHE A 12 5.99 12.80 9.00
N TRP A 13 7.05 12.94 8.20
CA TRP A 13 7.39 11.97 7.17
C TRP A 13 7.84 10.63 7.74
N SER A 14 8.54 10.63 8.88
CA SER A 14 8.86 9.38 9.59
C SER A 14 7.60 8.64 10.06
N ASN A 15 6.65 9.36 10.66
CA ASN A 15 5.38 8.80 11.10
C ASN A 15 4.50 8.36 9.93
N PHE A 16 4.49 9.14 8.84
CA PHE A 16 3.83 8.80 7.60
C PHE A 16 4.32 7.46 7.04
N VAL A 17 5.63 7.27 6.89
CA VAL A 17 6.19 6.00 6.39
C VAL A 17 5.85 4.84 7.33
N LYS A 18 5.93 5.04 8.65
CA LYS A 18 5.54 4.03 9.66
C LYS A 18 4.06 3.62 9.60
N VAL A 19 3.20 4.41 8.96
CA VAL A 19 1.78 4.06 8.77
C VAL A 19 1.52 3.57 7.34
N ALA A 20 1.93 4.33 6.34
CA ALA A 20 1.65 4.06 4.94
C ALA A 20 2.28 2.75 4.46
N LEU A 21 3.53 2.46 4.88
CA LEU A 21 4.26 1.29 4.41
C LEU A 21 3.67 -0.03 4.95
N PRO A 22 3.45 -0.20 6.28
CA PRO A 22 2.78 -1.41 6.77
C PRO A 22 1.38 -1.59 6.18
N PHE A 23 0.62 -0.50 6.06
CA PHE A 23 -0.71 -0.54 5.45
C PHE A 23 -0.67 -1.02 4.00
N PHE A 24 0.22 -0.45 3.17
CA PHE A 24 0.43 -0.85 1.78
C PHE A 24 0.77 -2.33 1.65
N ILE A 25 1.68 -2.84 2.50
CA ILE A 25 2.08 -4.25 2.51
C ILE A 25 0.87 -5.14 2.83
N ILE A 26 0.12 -4.81 3.87
CA ILE A 26 -1.07 -5.59 4.28
C ILE A 26 -2.11 -5.65 3.15
N VAL A 27 -2.48 -4.51 2.58
CA VAL A 27 -3.49 -4.50 1.50
C VAL A 27 -2.99 -5.20 0.23
N THR A 28 -1.69 -5.17 -0.02
CA THR A 28 -1.06 -5.88 -1.14
C THR A 28 -1.14 -7.39 -0.94
N ILE A 29 -0.74 -7.89 0.23
CA ILE A 29 -0.79 -9.32 0.56
C ILE A 29 -2.24 -9.82 0.50
N ILE A 30 -3.18 -9.12 1.16
CA ILE A 30 -4.59 -9.50 1.17
C ILE A 30 -5.16 -9.55 -0.26
N SER A 31 -4.84 -8.56 -1.10
CA SER A 31 -5.31 -8.56 -2.49
C SER A 31 -4.70 -9.68 -3.33
N LEU A 32 -3.41 -9.98 -3.12
CA LEU A 32 -2.72 -11.05 -3.84
C LEU A 32 -3.31 -12.41 -3.47
N LEU A 33 -3.56 -12.62 -2.18
CA LEU A 33 -4.23 -13.82 -1.67
C LEU A 33 -5.64 -13.93 -2.25
N MET A 34 -6.45 -12.86 -2.25
CA MET A 34 -7.80 -12.93 -2.84
C MET A 34 -7.78 -13.22 -4.35
N ALA A 35 -6.82 -12.67 -5.09
CA ALA A 35 -6.77 -12.83 -6.54
C ALA A 35 -6.19 -14.18 -6.99
N SER A 36 -5.29 -14.79 -6.21
CA SER A 36 -4.57 -15.99 -6.64
C SER A 36 -4.26 -16.96 -5.50
N PHE A 37 -5.16 -17.09 -4.51
CA PHE A 37 -4.99 -17.98 -3.36
C PHE A 37 -4.56 -19.40 -3.78
N SER A 38 -5.36 -20.05 -4.62
CA SER A 38 -5.12 -21.42 -5.05
C SER A 38 -3.76 -21.57 -5.74
N ASP A 39 -3.42 -20.62 -6.63
CA ASP A 39 -2.19 -20.68 -7.42
C ASP A 39 -0.95 -20.44 -6.55
N ILE A 40 -1.06 -19.60 -5.51
CA ILE A 40 0.00 -19.38 -4.52
C ILE A 40 0.24 -20.65 -3.69
N PHE A 41 -0.83 -21.29 -3.22
CA PHE A 41 -0.73 -22.50 -2.39
C PHE A 41 -0.33 -23.75 -3.20
N SER A 42 -0.62 -23.79 -4.50
CA SER A 42 -0.13 -24.84 -5.41
C SER A 42 1.27 -24.57 -5.95
N GLY A 43 1.85 -23.38 -5.70
CA GLY A 43 3.19 -23.00 -6.16
C GLY A 43 3.27 -22.59 -7.63
N ASP A 44 2.14 -22.33 -8.31
CA ASP A 44 2.11 -21.89 -9.71
C ASP A 44 2.33 -20.38 -9.85
N PHE A 45 3.57 -19.93 -9.58
CA PHE A 45 3.94 -18.52 -9.64
C PHE A 45 3.91 -17.94 -11.06
N ASN A 46 3.98 -18.77 -12.10
CA ASN A 46 3.82 -18.33 -13.47
C ASN A 46 2.40 -17.81 -13.69
N LYS A 47 1.39 -18.58 -13.25
CA LYS A 47 0.00 -18.18 -13.32
C LYS A 47 -0.34 -17.00 -12.40
N VAL A 48 0.28 -16.92 -11.21
CA VAL A 48 0.19 -15.72 -10.35
C VAL A 48 0.70 -14.48 -11.09
N SER A 49 1.82 -14.60 -11.81
CA SER A 49 2.41 -13.50 -12.59
C SER A 49 1.52 -13.07 -13.75
N GLU A 50 1.04 -14.02 -14.56
CA GLU A 50 0.14 -13.73 -15.67
C GLU A 50 -1.19 -13.10 -15.21
N THR A 51 -1.71 -13.55 -14.07
CA THR A 51 -2.99 -13.07 -13.52
C THR A 51 -2.87 -11.64 -12.99
N ASN A 52 -1.81 -11.31 -12.26
CA ASN A 52 -1.73 -10.07 -11.47
C ASN A 52 -0.74 -9.03 -12.00
N PHE A 53 0.33 -9.45 -12.69
CA PHE A 53 1.50 -8.60 -12.91
C PHE A 53 1.84 -8.39 -14.40
N ALA A 54 1.75 -9.43 -15.22
CA ALA A 54 2.14 -9.41 -16.63
C ALA A 54 1.31 -8.43 -17.46
N ASN A 55 1.81 -8.07 -18.66
CA ASN A 55 1.10 -7.25 -19.63
C ASN A 55 0.59 -5.91 -19.06
N GLY A 56 1.36 -5.32 -18.13
CA GLY A 56 1.02 -4.04 -17.49
C GLY A 56 -0.04 -4.13 -16.38
N LYS A 57 -0.59 -5.32 -16.06
CA LYS A 57 -1.57 -5.50 -14.99
C LYS A 57 -1.04 -5.07 -13.62
N TRP A 58 0.29 -5.13 -13.41
CA TRP A 58 0.93 -4.63 -12.19
C TRP A 58 0.57 -3.16 -11.90
N LYS A 59 0.37 -2.32 -12.93
CA LYS A 59 0.00 -0.91 -12.75
C LYS A 59 -1.36 -0.78 -12.07
N ASN A 60 -2.34 -1.56 -12.50
CA ASN A 60 -3.67 -1.59 -11.88
C ASN A 60 -3.61 -2.26 -10.50
N PHE A 61 -2.82 -3.33 -10.38
CA PHE A 61 -2.65 -4.05 -9.12
C PHE A 61 -2.06 -3.16 -8.02
N PHE A 62 -0.97 -2.43 -8.30
CA PHE A 62 -0.30 -1.59 -7.32
C PHE A 62 -0.81 -0.14 -7.27
N GLY A 63 -1.24 0.42 -8.40
CA GLY A 63 -1.52 1.86 -8.54
C GLY A 63 -2.55 2.36 -7.53
N PHE A 64 -3.71 1.72 -7.45
CA PHE A 64 -4.74 2.13 -6.49
C PHE A 64 -4.27 1.97 -5.04
N LYS A 65 -3.47 0.92 -4.76
CA LYS A 65 -2.95 0.64 -3.42
C LYS A 65 -1.96 1.69 -2.96
N VAL A 66 -1.08 2.15 -3.86
CA VAL A 66 -0.15 3.25 -3.59
C VAL A 66 -0.94 4.51 -3.25
N VAL A 67 -1.89 4.90 -4.09
CA VAL A 67 -2.72 6.10 -3.87
C VAL A 67 -3.48 6.01 -2.55
N PHE A 68 -4.15 4.89 -2.28
CA PHE A 68 -4.92 4.69 -1.06
C PHE A 68 -4.04 4.69 0.20
N SER A 69 -2.86 4.09 0.13
CA SER A 69 -1.91 4.05 1.26
C SER A 69 -1.32 5.42 1.55
N VAL A 70 -1.07 6.24 0.52
CA VAL A 70 -0.65 7.63 0.69
C VAL A 70 -1.74 8.44 1.40
N PHE A 71 -2.98 8.41 0.90
CA PHE A 71 -4.08 9.15 1.54
C PHE A 71 -4.35 8.68 2.98
N TYR A 72 -4.37 7.38 3.21
CA TYR A 72 -4.54 6.81 4.54
C TYR A 72 -3.39 7.21 5.47
N GLY A 73 -2.14 7.10 5.02
CA GLY A 73 -0.96 7.50 5.78
C GLY A 73 -0.97 8.98 6.15
N LEU A 74 -1.35 9.86 5.21
CA LEU A 74 -1.46 11.30 5.45
C LEU A 74 -2.54 11.61 6.49
N TYR A 75 -3.74 11.01 6.33
CA TYR A 75 -4.86 11.19 7.25
C TYR A 75 -4.50 10.77 8.68
N VAL A 76 -3.98 9.55 8.83
CA VAL A 76 -3.66 8.99 10.15
C VAL A 76 -2.51 9.76 10.81
N THR A 77 -1.47 10.11 10.06
CA THR A 77 -0.34 10.87 10.60
C THR A 77 -0.77 12.25 11.07
N ASN A 78 -1.55 12.98 10.27
CA ASN A 78 -2.08 14.29 10.66
C ASN A 78 -2.98 14.21 11.91
N LYS A 79 -3.79 13.16 12.01
CA LYS A 79 -4.69 12.93 13.15
C LYS A 79 -3.94 12.57 14.43
N LYS A 80 -2.83 11.82 14.33
CA LYS A 80 -2.04 11.33 15.48
C LYS A 80 -0.98 12.32 15.96
N MET A 81 -0.44 13.15 15.08
CA MET A 81 0.43 14.27 15.48
C MET A 81 -0.43 15.38 16.09
N LYS A 82 -0.15 15.78 17.33
CA LYS A 82 -0.83 16.90 18.00
C LYS A 82 -0.18 18.22 17.57
#